data_AF-A0A6L9Q9M2-F1
#
_entry.id   AF-A0A6L9Q9M2-F1
#
_cell.length_a   1.000
_cell.length_b   1.000
_cell.length_c   1.000
_cell.angle_alpha   90.00
_cell.angle_beta   90.00
_cell.angle_gamma   90.00
#
_symmetry.space_group_name_H-M   'P 1'
#
loop_
_entity.id
_entity.type
_entity.pdbx_description
1 polymer ?
#
loop_
_entity_poly.entity_id
_entity_poly.type
_entity_poly.pdbx_seq_one_letter_code
_entity_poly.pdbx_strand_id
1 'polypeptide(L)'
;AASLAVTGRRIAVGAIAVAVVLPAAVPGLQPRGVFDLGGGSGQSTRTVTTPDPLVSLKRELTRLDDSVVLTYRTDDPEGPDYLRLYALDRFDGDRWTYSPLKSSGKDRLVAGRTLPPPPGLSIGRVHKVTTSVRVRPEVRNMTFLPVPYAPTSVSIKGDWRVHAASLMVYSLRDSASGRAYTVESVHADPTAAQLAAAGGYPADVVAHYTAVPKNVPQEVRRLAEQVTAGSATALTQAVRLQRWFTVGGGFSYDLSAPAPQKGSDLVDFLLHSKRGYCEQYAASMALMARILGIPSRVAMGYTPGSEVRPGEWVVRSRDAHAWPELYFQGTGWVRFEPTPSGAGGQGTAVTPSYSRPEISTGGGSDSSSAQAPDSSAGGDESTAAPSPGARHRDDEGPGAA
;
A
#
# COMPACT_ATOMS: atom_id res chain seq x y z
N ALA A 1 67.81 4.04 0.86
CA ALA A 1 66.54 3.31 1.08
C ALA A 1 66.14 3.20 2.57
N ALA A 2 67.05 2.94 3.51
CA ALA A 2 66.72 2.80 4.93
C ALA A 2 66.31 4.12 5.65
N SER A 3 66.82 5.29 5.24
CA SER A 3 66.49 6.57 5.88
C SER A 3 65.06 7.06 5.59
N LEU A 4 64.52 6.79 4.39
CA LEU A 4 63.15 7.15 4.02
C LEU A 4 62.08 6.33 4.76
N ALA A 5 62.38 5.06 5.07
CA ALA A 5 61.46 4.19 5.81
C ALA A 5 61.30 4.62 7.29
N VAL A 6 62.37 5.14 7.90
CA VAL A 6 62.33 5.62 9.30
C VAL A 6 61.54 6.93 9.40
N THR A 7 61.70 7.83 8.42
CA THR A 7 60.94 9.09 8.37
C THR A 7 59.46 8.86 8.13
N GLY A 8 59.10 7.94 7.22
CA GLY A 8 57.70 7.55 6.98
C GLY A 8 57.01 6.97 8.21
N ARG A 9 57.72 6.14 8.99
CA ARG A 9 57.16 5.53 10.21
C ARG A 9 56.93 6.56 11.32
N ARG A 10 57.78 7.59 11.43
CA ARG A 10 57.61 8.68 12.41
C ARG A 10 56.44 9.61 12.06
N ILE A 11 56.25 9.90 10.77
CA ILE A 11 55.11 10.69 10.29
C ILE A 11 53.80 9.93 10.50
N ALA A 12 53.76 8.62 10.22
CA ALA A 12 52.58 7.79 10.46
C ALA A 12 52.19 7.72 11.95
N VAL A 13 53.17 7.55 12.85
CA VAL A 13 52.91 7.54 14.30
C VAL A 13 52.46 8.91 14.79
N GLY A 14 53.06 10.00 14.28
CA GLY A 14 52.62 11.36 14.60
C GLY A 14 51.18 11.65 14.15
N ALA A 15 50.82 11.24 12.93
CA ALA A 15 49.47 11.42 12.40
C ALA A 15 48.42 10.63 13.19
N ILE A 16 48.74 9.40 13.62
CA ILE A 16 47.83 8.59 14.46
C ILE A 16 47.68 9.20 15.85
N ALA A 17 48.77 9.66 16.47
CA ALA A 17 48.71 10.33 17.77
C ALA A 17 47.85 11.59 17.73
N VAL A 18 48.00 12.41 16.67
CA VAL A 18 47.18 13.60 16.43
C VAL A 18 45.71 13.23 16.22
N ALA A 19 45.42 12.18 15.44
CA ALA A 19 44.06 11.71 15.18
C ALA A 19 43.35 11.15 16.43
N VAL A 20 44.09 10.58 17.39
CA VAL A 20 43.53 10.05 18.63
C VAL A 20 43.40 11.11 19.72
N VAL A 21 44.34 12.06 19.81
CA VAL A 21 44.38 13.06 20.88
C VAL A 21 43.49 14.27 20.59
N LEU A 22 43.38 14.71 19.31
CA LEU A 22 42.55 15.87 18.95
C LEU A 22 41.06 15.72 19.34
N PRO A 23 40.40 14.57 19.13
CA PRO A 23 39.00 14.40 19.54
C PRO A 23 38.79 14.47 21.05
N ALA A 24 39.81 14.13 21.85
CA ALA A 24 39.74 14.17 23.31
C ALA A 24 39.97 15.58 23.88
N ALA A 25 40.72 16.43 23.17
CA ALA A 25 41.08 17.77 23.63
C ALA A 25 40.07 18.87 23.22
N VAL A 26 39.17 18.59 22.26
CA VAL A 26 38.17 19.55 21.78
C VAL A 26 36.75 19.07 22.09
N PRO A 27 36.11 19.57 23.15
CA PRO A 27 34.70 19.27 23.43
C PRO A 27 33.81 19.74 22.28
N GLY A 28 33.13 18.80 21.60
CA GLY A 28 32.14 19.11 20.56
C GLY A 28 32.47 18.63 19.13
N LEU A 29 33.65 18.07 18.88
CA LEU A 29 33.99 17.42 17.59
C LEU A 29 33.90 15.90 17.70
N GLN A 30 32.68 15.35 17.64
CA GLN A 30 32.51 13.93 17.36
C GLN A 30 32.38 13.72 15.84
N PRO A 31 33.24 12.91 15.20
CA PRO A 31 33.03 12.53 13.82
C PRO A 31 31.71 11.73 13.74
N ARG A 32 30.75 12.25 12.98
CA ARG A 32 29.52 11.52 12.62
C ARG A 32 29.90 10.36 11.70
N GLY A 33 30.25 9.23 12.30
CA GLY A 33 30.63 7.98 11.65
C GLY A 33 29.77 6.81 12.11
N VAL A 34 29.58 5.84 11.20
CA VAL A 34 28.55 4.78 11.13
C VAL A 34 28.66 3.68 12.21
N PHE A 35 29.43 3.89 13.27
CA PHE A 35 29.63 2.91 14.34
C PHE A 35 29.59 3.59 15.70
N ASP A 36 28.40 3.64 16.32
CA ASP A 36 28.25 4.01 17.73
C ASP A 36 28.21 2.72 18.58
N LEU A 37 29.37 2.37 19.14
CA LEU A 37 29.51 1.37 20.20
C LEU A 37 29.81 2.14 21.50
N GLY A 38 28.75 2.62 22.16
CA GLY A 38 28.84 3.33 23.44
C GLY A 38 27.73 2.91 24.39
N GLY A 39 28.07 2.09 25.39
CA GLY A 39 27.19 1.76 26.51
C GLY A 39 27.02 2.97 27.43
N GLY A 40 25.83 3.56 27.44
CA GLY A 40 25.45 4.63 28.34
C GLY A 40 23.98 4.50 28.75
N SER A 41 23.73 4.39 30.05
CA SER A 41 22.41 4.46 30.66
C SER A 41 21.90 5.90 30.58
N GLY A 42 21.33 6.28 29.44
CA GLY A 42 20.67 7.56 29.21
C GLY A 42 19.41 7.33 28.38
N GLN A 43 18.41 8.19 28.57
CA GLN A 43 17.14 8.17 27.83
C GLN A 43 17.37 8.66 26.39
N SER A 44 18.08 7.86 25.60
CA SER A 44 18.56 8.23 24.27
C SER A 44 17.51 7.88 23.21
N THR A 45 16.91 8.91 22.59
CA THR A 45 16.18 8.78 21.33
C THR A 45 17.13 8.25 20.25
N ARG A 46 16.94 7.00 19.83
CA ARG A 46 17.69 6.38 18.72
C ARG A 46 16.97 6.62 17.40
N THR A 47 17.70 7.10 16.39
CA THR A 47 17.22 7.22 15.01
C THR A 47 17.36 5.88 14.30
N VAL A 48 16.35 5.49 13.53
CA VAL A 48 16.32 4.23 12.79
C VAL A 48 16.91 4.43 11.40
N THR A 49 17.99 3.74 11.08
CA THR A 49 18.52 3.68 9.71
C THR A 49 18.00 2.40 9.07
N THR A 50 17.10 2.51 8.10
CA THR A 50 16.57 1.35 7.37
C THR A 50 17.08 1.38 5.93
N PRO A 51 17.19 0.21 5.27
CA PRO A 51 17.29 0.18 3.81
C PRO A 51 16.16 0.98 3.18
N ASP A 52 16.41 1.55 1.99
CA ASP A 52 15.40 2.27 1.22
C ASP A 52 14.20 1.33 0.96
N PRO A 53 12.99 1.68 1.46
CA PRO A 53 11.81 0.85 1.29
C PRO A 53 11.44 0.58 -0.18
N LEU A 54 11.69 1.54 -1.08
CA LEU A 54 11.38 1.42 -2.51
C LEU A 54 12.33 0.43 -3.21
N VAL A 55 13.62 0.52 -2.92
CA VAL A 55 14.63 -0.45 -3.40
C VAL A 55 14.32 -1.86 -2.88
N SER A 56 13.80 -1.96 -1.66
CA SER A 56 13.42 -3.25 -1.08
C SER A 56 12.20 -3.87 -1.77
N LEU A 57 11.19 -3.06 -2.09
CA LEU A 57 10.02 -3.49 -2.85
C LEU A 57 10.41 -4.03 -4.24
N LYS A 58 11.23 -3.28 -5.00
CA LYS A 58 11.67 -3.74 -6.33
C LYS A 58 12.36 -5.09 -6.26
N ARG A 59 13.29 -5.26 -5.32
CA ARG A 59 14.02 -6.52 -5.14
C ARG A 59 13.09 -7.68 -4.85
N GLU A 60 12.04 -7.45 -4.05
CA GLU A 60 11.07 -8.47 -3.68
C GLU A 60 10.19 -8.89 -4.87
N LEU A 61 9.70 -7.92 -5.64
CA LEU A 61 8.91 -8.14 -6.85
C LEU A 61 9.65 -8.89 -7.96
N THR A 62 10.96 -8.70 -8.10
CA THR A 62 11.77 -9.34 -9.15
C THR A 62 12.47 -10.62 -8.69
N ARG A 63 12.09 -11.18 -7.54
CA ARG A 63 12.65 -12.45 -7.06
C ARG A 63 12.22 -13.60 -7.96
N LEU A 64 13.19 -14.38 -8.42
CA LEU A 64 12.95 -15.54 -9.27
C LEU A 64 12.28 -16.72 -8.53
N ASP A 65 12.45 -16.80 -7.20
CA ASP A 65 12.01 -17.94 -6.39
C ASP A 65 10.57 -17.83 -5.86
N ASP A 66 9.90 -16.70 -6.06
CA ASP A 66 8.53 -16.39 -5.58
C ASP A 66 8.23 -16.97 -4.17
N SER A 67 9.19 -16.75 -3.28
CA SER A 67 9.20 -17.37 -1.97
C SER A 67 8.04 -16.88 -1.08
N VAL A 68 7.50 -17.78 -0.27
CA VAL A 68 6.50 -17.43 0.75
C VAL A 68 7.15 -16.51 1.79
N VAL A 69 6.51 -15.38 2.06
CA VAL A 69 6.96 -14.39 3.04
C VAL A 69 6.27 -14.65 4.39
N LEU A 70 4.95 -14.79 4.36
CA LEU A 70 4.15 -15.00 5.55
C LEU A 70 2.86 -15.75 5.23
N THR A 71 2.24 -16.28 6.28
CA THR A 71 0.85 -16.76 6.24
C THR A 71 0.03 -16.02 7.29
N TYR A 72 -1.26 -15.88 7.06
CA TYR A 72 -2.14 -15.26 8.04
C TYR A 72 -3.57 -15.81 7.99
N ARG A 73 -4.30 -15.54 9.07
CA ARG A 73 -5.75 -15.73 9.19
C ARG A 73 -6.37 -14.42 9.66
N THR A 74 -7.56 -14.10 9.17
CA THR A 74 -8.33 -12.91 9.57
C THR A 74 -9.79 -13.31 9.83
N ASP A 75 -10.42 -12.65 10.79
CA ASP A 75 -11.87 -12.77 11.07
C ASP A 75 -12.69 -11.67 10.39
N ASP A 76 -12.06 -10.88 9.51
CA ASP A 76 -12.73 -9.79 8.79
C ASP A 76 -13.88 -10.32 7.91
N PRO A 77 -15.14 -9.90 8.14
CA PRO A 77 -16.27 -10.33 7.32
C PRO A 77 -16.20 -9.84 5.87
N GLU A 78 -15.43 -8.78 5.58
CA GLU A 78 -15.26 -8.27 4.21
C GLU A 78 -14.17 -9.02 3.41
N GLY A 79 -13.48 -9.97 4.03
CA GLY A 79 -12.34 -10.67 3.47
C GLY A 79 -11.01 -10.00 3.85
N PRO A 80 -9.88 -10.50 3.35
CA PRO A 80 -8.59 -9.94 3.73
C PRO A 80 -8.31 -8.59 3.09
N ASP A 81 -7.61 -7.74 3.84
CA ASP A 81 -7.11 -6.45 3.34
C ASP A 81 -5.58 -6.47 3.20
N TYR A 82 -5.03 -5.36 2.70
CA TYR A 82 -3.59 -5.19 2.50
C TYR A 82 -2.85 -5.13 3.84
N LEU A 83 -1.66 -5.72 3.88
CA LEU A 83 -0.79 -5.71 5.05
C LEU A 83 0.26 -4.61 4.88
N ARG A 84 0.11 -3.50 5.60
CA ARG A 84 1.03 -2.35 5.52
C ARG A 84 2.30 -2.59 6.33
N LEU A 85 3.44 -2.33 5.72
CA LEU A 85 4.77 -2.26 6.33
C LEU A 85 5.21 -0.81 6.57
N TYR A 86 5.08 0.03 5.53
CA TYR A 86 5.56 1.41 5.52
C TYR A 86 4.45 2.39 5.14
N ALA A 87 4.56 3.60 5.65
CA ALA A 87 3.78 4.76 5.23
C ALA A 87 4.73 5.93 4.98
N LEU A 88 5.04 6.16 3.70
CA LEU A 88 5.92 7.21 3.19
C LEU A 88 5.15 8.52 3.03
N ASP A 89 5.40 9.45 3.93
CA ASP A 89 4.69 10.71 4.08
C ASP A 89 5.49 11.94 3.63
N ARG A 90 6.76 11.76 3.23
CA ARG A 90 7.63 12.83 2.77
C ARG A 90 8.02 12.64 1.33
N PHE A 91 7.87 13.69 0.53
CA PHE A 91 8.39 13.76 -0.83
C PHE A 91 9.31 14.97 -0.95
N ASP A 92 10.58 14.74 -1.29
CA ASP A 92 11.60 15.79 -1.42
C ASP A 92 11.82 16.25 -2.87
N GLY A 93 11.03 15.71 -3.78
CA GLY A 93 11.09 16.01 -5.21
C GLY A 93 11.72 14.85 -5.95
N ASP A 94 12.56 14.06 -5.28
CA ASP A 94 13.21 12.89 -5.85
C ASP A 94 12.65 11.57 -5.33
N ARG A 95 12.36 11.49 -4.03
CA ARG A 95 12.01 10.23 -3.37
C ARG A 95 10.87 10.39 -2.38
N TRP A 96 10.09 9.32 -2.28
CA TRP A 96 9.16 9.13 -1.17
C TRP A 96 9.90 8.47 -0.01
N THR A 97 9.81 9.09 1.16
CA THR A 97 10.40 8.61 2.40
C THR A 97 9.39 8.74 3.53
N TYR A 98 9.66 8.13 4.68
CA TYR A 98 8.85 8.31 5.87
C TYR A 98 9.55 9.25 6.87
N SER A 99 8.75 9.97 7.66
CA SER A 99 9.24 10.85 8.72
C SER A 99 10.14 10.10 9.70
N PRO A 100 11.27 10.70 10.15
CA PRO A 100 12.20 10.02 11.04
C PRO A 100 11.52 9.43 12.27
N LEU A 101 11.73 8.13 12.48
CA LEU A 101 11.16 7.39 13.60
C LEU A 101 11.88 7.79 14.89
N LYS A 102 11.28 8.74 15.63
CA LYS A 102 11.74 9.12 16.97
C LYS A 102 11.07 8.22 17.99
N SER A 103 11.82 7.26 18.55
CA SER A 103 11.28 6.34 19.56
C SER A 103 11.67 6.73 20.98
N SER A 104 10.72 6.57 21.88
CA SER A 104 10.90 6.57 23.33
C SER A 104 10.28 5.31 23.95
N GLY A 105 10.49 5.10 25.26
CA GLY A 105 9.92 3.95 25.98
C GLY A 105 8.39 3.89 25.93
N LYS A 106 7.70 5.02 25.76
CA LYS A 106 6.24 5.09 25.66
C LYS A 106 5.71 4.49 24.36
N ASP A 107 6.54 4.36 23.34
CA ASP A 107 6.16 3.84 22.02
C ASP A 107 6.28 2.32 21.96
N ARG A 108 6.85 1.69 23.01
CA ARG A 108 7.03 0.25 23.10
C ARG A 108 5.68 -0.46 23.21
N LEU A 109 5.52 -1.52 22.43
CA LEU A 109 4.41 -2.45 22.52
C LEU A 109 4.52 -3.25 23.81
N VAL A 110 3.44 -3.25 24.58
CA VAL A 110 3.27 -4.03 25.81
C VAL A 110 1.98 -4.80 25.64
N ALA A 111 1.98 -6.09 26.00
CA ALA A 111 0.79 -6.92 25.90
C ALA A 111 -0.38 -6.27 26.66
N GLY A 112 -1.55 -6.20 26.02
CA GLY A 112 -2.76 -5.58 26.58
C GLY A 112 -2.80 -4.05 26.49
N ARG A 113 -1.77 -3.39 25.93
CA ARG A 113 -1.79 -1.93 25.73
C ARG A 113 -2.41 -1.56 24.40
N THR A 114 -3.44 -0.70 24.45
CA THR A 114 -4.04 -0.10 23.27
C THR A 114 -3.09 0.92 22.63
N LEU A 115 -2.99 0.86 21.30
CA LEU A 115 -2.26 1.80 20.48
C LEU A 115 -3.04 3.12 20.33
N PRO A 116 -2.39 4.21 19.89
CA PRO A 116 -3.09 5.46 19.58
C PRO A 116 -4.23 5.22 18.58
N PRO A 117 -5.34 5.97 18.69
CA PRO A 117 -6.45 5.85 17.75
C PRO A 117 -5.99 6.18 16.32
N PRO A 118 -6.66 5.62 15.29
CA PRO A 118 -6.35 5.91 13.89
C PRO A 118 -6.44 7.41 13.61
N PRO A 119 -5.37 8.05 13.09
CA PRO A 119 -5.39 9.48 12.82
C PRO A 119 -6.53 9.88 11.87
N GLY A 120 -7.36 10.82 12.31
CA GLY A 120 -8.46 11.39 11.52
C GLY A 120 -9.78 10.63 11.56
N LEU A 121 -9.81 9.44 12.15
CA LEU A 121 -11.04 8.66 12.30
C LEU A 121 -11.89 9.22 13.45
N SER A 122 -13.08 9.69 13.12
CA SER A 122 -14.05 10.27 14.05
C SER A 122 -15.51 10.06 13.63
N ILE A 123 -15.76 9.74 12.35
CA ILE A 123 -17.10 9.43 11.82
C ILE A 123 -17.04 8.13 11.01
N GLY A 124 -18.18 7.47 10.91
CA GLY A 124 -18.34 6.29 10.05
C GLY A 124 -18.60 5.01 10.83
N ARG A 125 -19.07 4.00 10.10
CA ARG A 125 -19.14 2.64 10.63
C ARG A 125 -17.73 2.09 10.69
N VAL A 126 -17.43 1.46 11.82
CA VAL A 126 -16.17 0.77 12.01
C VAL A 126 -16.45 -0.60 12.61
N HIS A 127 -15.67 -1.59 12.23
CA HIS A 127 -15.62 -2.89 12.89
C HIS A 127 -14.20 -3.22 13.32
N LYS A 128 -14.11 -4.11 14.31
CA LYS A 128 -12.84 -4.64 14.79
C LYS A 128 -12.53 -5.92 14.07
N VAL A 129 -11.25 -6.09 13.75
CA VAL A 129 -10.71 -7.26 13.05
C VAL A 129 -9.52 -7.79 13.82
N THR A 130 -9.42 -9.10 13.93
CA THR A 130 -8.30 -9.84 14.49
C THR A 130 -7.57 -10.58 13.37
N THR A 131 -6.30 -10.25 13.16
CA THR A 131 -5.44 -10.92 12.18
C THR A 131 -4.29 -11.61 12.89
N SER A 132 -4.18 -12.92 12.70
CA SER A 132 -3.05 -13.73 13.20
C SER A 132 -2.08 -14.00 12.07
N VAL A 133 -0.82 -13.57 12.22
CA VAL A 133 0.21 -13.62 11.18
C VAL A 133 1.38 -14.49 11.63
N ARG A 134 1.98 -15.22 10.69
CA ARG A 134 3.23 -15.98 10.87
C ARG A 134 4.20 -15.68 9.75
N VAL A 135 5.33 -15.07 10.08
CA VAL A 135 6.41 -14.76 9.14
C VAL A 135 7.33 -15.96 8.99
N ARG A 136 7.76 -16.23 7.76
CA ARG A 136 8.67 -17.33 7.45
C ARG A 136 10.07 -17.09 8.02
N PRO A 137 10.74 -18.10 8.60
CA PRO A 137 12.12 -17.95 9.11
C PRO A 137 13.14 -17.49 8.07
N GLU A 138 12.89 -17.81 6.80
CA GLU A 138 13.75 -17.50 5.67
C GLU A 138 13.74 -16.00 5.30
N VAL A 139 12.71 -15.25 5.71
CA VAL A 139 12.62 -13.80 5.53
C VAL A 139 13.55 -13.15 6.55
N ARG A 140 14.73 -12.70 6.11
CA ARG A 140 15.74 -12.09 6.99
C ARG A 140 15.51 -10.58 7.17
N ASN A 141 15.88 -10.05 8.33
CA ASN A 141 15.95 -8.61 8.63
C ASN A 141 14.64 -7.82 8.43
N MET A 142 13.48 -8.45 8.68
CA MET A 142 12.18 -7.78 8.65
C MET A 142 11.98 -7.01 9.95
N THR A 143 12.44 -5.76 9.98
CA THR A 143 12.40 -4.87 11.15
C THR A 143 11.10 -4.06 11.27
N PHE A 144 10.20 -4.18 10.29
CA PHE A 144 8.84 -3.63 10.29
C PHE A 144 7.84 -4.77 10.23
N LEU A 145 6.70 -4.65 10.90
CA LEU A 145 5.65 -5.65 10.84
C LEU A 145 4.64 -5.33 9.74
N PRO A 146 4.34 -6.28 8.86
CA PRO A 146 3.13 -6.23 8.05
C PRO A 146 1.89 -6.27 8.94
N VAL A 147 1.06 -5.24 8.91
CA VAL A 147 -0.17 -5.15 9.72
C VAL A 147 -1.34 -4.61 8.88
N PRO A 148 -2.57 -5.10 9.08
CA PRO A 148 -3.76 -4.42 8.57
C PRO A 148 -3.86 -3.00 9.15
N TYR A 149 -4.35 -2.05 8.36
CA TYR A 149 -4.61 -0.69 8.85
C TYR A 149 -6.07 -0.56 9.32
N ALA A 150 -6.37 -0.01 10.49
CA ALA A 150 -5.48 0.63 11.45
C ALA A 150 -5.27 -0.21 12.72
N PRO A 151 -4.03 -0.59 13.10
CA PRO A 151 -3.80 -1.43 14.26
C PRO A 151 -4.10 -0.68 15.56
N THR A 152 -4.87 -1.31 16.43
CA THR A 152 -5.22 -0.84 17.79
C THR A 152 -4.56 -1.65 18.90
N SER A 153 -4.10 -2.86 18.59
CA SER A 153 -3.28 -3.68 19.48
C SER A 153 -2.39 -4.61 18.65
N VAL A 154 -1.17 -4.87 19.11
CA VAL A 154 -0.26 -5.84 18.48
C VAL A 154 0.42 -6.67 19.56
N SER A 155 0.19 -7.97 19.54
CA SER A 155 0.78 -8.95 20.45
C SER A 155 1.90 -9.72 19.75
N ILE A 156 3.15 -9.40 20.09
CA ILE A 156 4.35 -9.99 19.51
C ILE A 156 5.46 -10.12 20.54
N LYS A 157 6.25 -11.21 20.47
CA LYS A 157 7.46 -11.37 21.29
C LYS A 157 8.60 -10.49 20.77
N GLY A 158 9.29 -9.81 21.68
CA GLY A 158 10.45 -8.96 21.39
C GLY A 158 10.22 -7.51 21.77
N ASP A 159 11.04 -6.62 21.22
CA ASP A 159 11.01 -5.18 21.46
C ASP A 159 10.53 -4.42 20.24
N TRP A 160 9.21 -4.34 20.16
CA TRP A 160 8.50 -3.68 19.08
C TRP A 160 7.94 -2.35 19.55
N ARG A 161 7.78 -1.42 18.62
CA ARG A 161 7.31 -0.06 18.86
C ARG A 161 6.31 0.33 17.81
N VAL A 162 5.44 1.29 18.13
CA VAL A 162 4.53 1.94 17.19
C VAL A 162 4.97 3.38 16.94
N HIS A 163 4.95 3.81 15.69
CA HIS A 163 5.06 5.23 15.35
C HIS A 163 3.66 5.85 15.34
N ALA A 164 3.33 6.65 16.35
CA ALA A 164 1.96 7.11 16.59
C ALA A 164 1.28 7.80 15.38
N ALA A 165 2.03 8.62 14.63
CA ALA A 165 1.46 9.38 13.51
C ALA A 165 1.15 8.53 12.26
N SER A 166 1.91 7.46 12.04
CA SER A 166 1.74 6.59 10.86
C SER A 166 1.23 5.19 11.18
N LEU A 167 1.13 4.85 12.46
CA LEU A 167 0.84 3.51 12.98
C LEU A 167 1.76 2.40 12.41
N MET A 168 2.94 2.76 11.90
CA MET A 168 3.96 1.78 11.52
C MET A 168 4.48 1.07 12.77
N VAL A 169 4.60 -0.26 12.71
CA VAL A 169 5.13 -1.08 13.80
C VAL A 169 6.52 -1.57 13.43
N TYR A 170 7.51 -1.28 14.26
CA TYR A 170 8.92 -1.52 13.95
C TYR A 170 9.73 -1.95 15.16
N SER A 171 10.92 -2.51 14.91
CA SER A 171 11.91 -2.82 15.93
C SER A 171 13.28 -2.25 15.58
N LEU A 172 14.05 -1.91 16.62
CA LEU A 172 15.44 -1.46 16.51
C LEU A 172 16.45 -2.58 16.73
N ARG A 173 15.99 -3.75 17.15
CA ARG A 173 16.86 -4.86 17.61
C ARG A 173 16.33 -6.24 17.29
N ASP A 174 15.02 -6.38 17.11
CA ASP A 174 14.38 -7.63 16.73
C ASP A 174 14.07 -7.69 15.24
N SER A 175 13.93 -8.91 14.73
CA SER A 175 13.37 -9.20 13.41
C SER A 175 12.06 -9.98 13.56
N ALA A 176 11.14 -9.80 12.62
CA ALA A 176 9.89 -10.57 12.53
C ALA A 176 10.13 -12.00 12.03
N SER A 177 11.31 -12.31 11.49
CA SER A 177 11.71 -13.62 10.97
C SER A 177 11.29 -14.77 11.88
N GLY A 178 10.48 -15.70 11.36
CA GLY A 178 10.03 -16.89 12.10
C GLY A 178 9.08 -16.62 13.26
N ARG A 179 8.62 -15.37 13.44
CA ARG A 179 7.71 -15.00 14.53
C ARG A 179 6.26 -15.15 14.10
N ALA A 180 5.42 -15.43 15.10
CA ALA A 180 3.99 -15.28 15.00
C ALA A 180 3.54 -14.11 15.89
N TYR A 181 2.51 -13.41 15.45
CA TYR A 181 1.91 -12.29 16.16
C TYR A 181 0.44 -12.14 15.80
N THR A 182 -0.29 -11.44 16.67
CA THR A 182 -1.70 -11.10 16.46
C THR A 182 -1.86 -9.60 16.45
N VAL A 183 -2.66 -9.10 15.53
CA VAL A 183 -3.02 -7.70 15.37
C VAL A 183 -4.52 -7.57 15.57
N GLU A 184 -4.94 -6.67 16.44
CA GLU A 184 -6.32 -6.18 16.43
C GLU A 184 -6.31 -4.84 15.68
N SER A 185 -7.11 -4.72 14.62
CA SER A 185 -7.29 -3.49 13.85
C SER A 185 -8.72 -2.98 13.94
N VAL A 186 -8.88 -1.70 13.63
CA VAL A 186 -10.18 -1.08 13.37
C VAL A 186 -10.23 -0.73 11.89
N HIS A 187 -11.20 -1.29 11.19
CA HIS A 187 -11.45 -1.02 9.78
C HIS A 187 -12.58 0.01 9.68
N ALA A 188 -12.41 0.99 8.79
CA ALA A 188 -13.43 1.97 8.52
C ALA A 188 -14.10 1.59 7.20
N ASP A 189 -15.44 1.61 7.19
CA ASP A 189 -16.26 1.26 6.02
C ASP A 189 -16.94 2.51 5.45
N PRO A 190 -16.17 3.45 4.87
CA PRO A 190 -16.75 4.69 4.37
C PRO A 190 -17.56 4.42 3.11
N THR A 191 -18.72 5.06 3.01
CA THR A 191 -19.44 5.14 1.74
C THR A 191 -18.82 6.20 0.85
N ALA A 192 -19.01 6.07 -0.48
CA ALA A 192 -18.60 7.11 -1.42
C ALA A 192 -19.23 8.47 -1.07
N ALA A 193 -20.49 8.50 -0.62
CA ALA A 193 -21.15 9.73 -0.18
C ALA A 193 -20.44 10.38 1.03
N GLN A 194 -20.01 9.59 2.02
CA GLN A 194 -19.26 10.10 3.18
C GLN A 194 -17.92 10.72 2.77
N LEU A 195 -17.17 10.05 1.88
CA LEU A 195 -15.90 10.58 1.38
C LEU A 195 -16.09 11.81 0.48
N ALA A 196 -17.17 11.85 -0.31
CA ALA A 196 -17.48 13.00 -1.17
C ALA A 196 -17.88 14.25 -0.36
N ALA A 197 -18.55 14.05 0.78
CA ALA A 197 -18.93 15.12 1.70
C ALA A 197 -17.77 15.59 2.60
N ALA A 198 -16.68 14.82 2.70
CA ALA A 198 -15.53 15.22 3.47
C ALA A 198 -14.86 16.46 2.85
N GLY A 199 -14.69 17.49 3.67
CA GLY A 199 -14.10 18.76 3.29
C GLY A 199 -13.54 19.47 4.50
N GLY A 200 -12.59 20.38 4.25
CA GLY A 200 -11.72 20.88 5.31
C GLY A 200 -10.73 19.80 5.74
N TYR A 201 -9.53 20.24 6.10
CA TYR A 201 -8.49 19.37 6.62
C TYR A 201 -7.83 20.08 7.80
N PRO A 202 -7.45 19.36 8.87
CA PRO A 202 -6.64 19.94 9.93
C PRO A 202 -5.39 20.61 9.36
N ALA A 203 -5.02 21.79 9.87
CA ALA A 203 -3.95 22.60 9.29
C ALA A 203 -2.59 21.88 9.31
N ASP A 204 -2.32 21.08 10.35
CA ASP A 204 -1.14 20.23 10.47
C ASP A 204 -1.11 19.12 9.42
N VAL A 205 -2.28 18.52 9.13
CA VAL A 205 -2.42 17.50 8.08
C VAL A 205 -2.14 18.12 6.70
N VAL A 206 -2.70 19.29 6.40
CA VAL A 206 -2.41 20.00 5.14
C VAL A 206 -0.92 20.31 5.03
N ALA A 207 -0.37 20.99 6.04
CA ALA A 207 1.01 21.46 6.01
C ALA A 207 2.03 20.33 5.73
N HIS A 208 1.77 19.13 6.25
CA HIS A 208 2.67 18.00 6.06
C HIS A 208 2.36 17.17 4.82
N TYR A 209 1.08 16.87 4.56
CA TYR A 209 0.67 15.86 3.57
C TYR A 209 0.24 16.44 2.22
N THR A 210 0.21 17.76 2.04
CA THR A 210 0.05 18.40 0.72
C THR A 210 1.30 19.15 0.26
N ALA A 211 2.41 19.05 1.00
CA ALA A 211 3.67 19.69 0.63
C ALA A 211 4.22 19.09 -0.67
N VAL A 212 4.45 19.96 -1.66
CA VAL A 212 5.05 19.62 -2.97
C VAL A 212 6.27 20.51 -3.19
N PRO A 213 7.46 19.92 -3.41
CA PRO A 213 8.69 20.65 -3.72
C PRO A 213 8.60 21.49 -5.00
N LYS A 214 9.30 22.63 -5.02
CA LYS A 214 9.27 23.60 -6.15
C LYS A 214 9.87 23.06 -7.45
N ASN A 215 10.69 22.00 -7.37
CA ASN A 215 11.30 21.35 -8.53
C ASN A 215 10.35 20.40 -9.26
N VAL A 216 9.13 20.18 -8.77
CA VAL A 216 8.10 19.46 -9.52
C VAL A 216 7.65 20.33 -10.70
N PRO A 217 7.76 19.86 -11.97
CA PRO A 217 7.43 20.66 -13.14
C PRO A 217 5.96 21.07 -13.19
N GLN A 218 5.68 22.25 -13.77
CA GLN A 218 4.32 22.79 -13.89
C GLN A 218 3.43 21.92 -14.80
N GLU A 219 4.02 21.16 -15.71
CA GLU A 219 3.36 20.16 -16.55
C GLU A 219 2.62 19.12 -15.72
N VAL A 220 3.21 18.64 -14.62
CA VAL A 220 2.56 17.67 -13.74
C VAL A 220 1.35 18.28 -13.04
N ARG A 221 1.45 19.56 -12.64
CA ARG A 221 0.32 20.30 -12.08
C ARG A 221 -0.82 20.44 -13.07
N ARG A 222 -0.52 20.90 -14.30
CA ARG A 222 -1.51 21.03 -15.37
C ARG A 222 -2.16 19.69 -15.70
N LEU A 223 -1.38 18.61 -15.73
CA LEU A 223 -1.91 17.26 -15.96
C LEU A 223 -2.90 16.84 -14.87
N ALA A 224 -2.57 17.05 -13.59
CA ALA A 224 -3.48 16.72 -12.48
C ALA A 224 -4.79 17.51 -12.56
N GLU A 225 -4.72 18.80 -12.87
CA GLU A 225 -5.88 19.67 -13.07
C GLU A 225 -6.71 19.23 -14.29
N GLN A 226 -6.07 18.88 -15.41
CA GLN A 226 -6.74 18.40 -16.63
C GLN A 226 -7.46 17.07 -16.42
N VAL A 227 -6.78 16.08 -15.83
CA VAL A 227 -7.35 14.74 -15.58
C VAL A 227 -8.57 14.83 -14.65
N THR A 228 -8.54 15.78 -13.71
CA THR A 228 -9.60 15.93 -12.70
C THR A 228 -10.61 17.04 -13.03
N ALA A 229 -10.53 17.67 -14.21
CA ALA A 229 -11.43 18.73 -14.62
C ALA A 229 -12.91 18.32 -14.52
N GLY A 230 -13.74 19.23 -13.98
CA GLY A 230 -15.17 18.99 -13.75
C GLY A 230 -15.50 18.13 -12.51
N SER A 231 -14.50 17.78 -11.69
CA SER A 231 -14.73 17.11 -10.40
C SER A 231 -15.20 18.11 -9.34
N ALA A 232 -16.27 17.78 -8.63
CA ALA A 232 -16.84 18.64 -7.59
C ALA A 232 -16.24 18.39 -6.19
N THR A 233 -15.68 17.20 -5.96
CA THR A 233 -15.21 16.76 -4.62
C THR A 233 -13.83 16.11 -4.71
N ALA A 234 -13.09 16.10 -3.59
CA ALA A 234 -11.81 15.41 -3.47
C ALA A 234 -11.91 13.92 -3.83
N LEU A 235 -13.01 13.26 -3.47
CA LEU A 235 -13.27 11.88 -3.87
C LEU A 235 -13.35 11.74 -5.39
N THR A 236 -14.14 12.59 -6.06
CA THR A 236 -14.27 12.52 -7.52
C THR A 236 -12.95 12.80 -8.24
N GLN A 237 -12.12 13.72 -7.71
CA GLN A 237 -10.76 13.94 -8.21
C GLN A 237 -9.90 12.67 -8.05
N ALA A 238 -9.89 12.05 -6.86
CA ALA A 238 -9.12 10.84 -6.59
C ALA A 238 -9.55 9.64 -7.46
N VAL A 239 -10.86 9.44 -7.64
CA VAL A 239 -11.40 8.38 -8.51
C VAL A 239 -11.03 8.63 -9.98
N ARG A 240 -11.04 9.89 -10.45
CA ARG A 240 -10.58 10.22 -11.81
C ARG A 240 -9.10 9.97 -12.00
N LEU A 241 -8.25 10.34 -11.04
CA LEU A 241 -6.83 10.00 -11.08
C LEU A 241 -6.62 8.49 -11.16
N GLN A 242 -7.30 7.72 -10.30
CA GLN A 242 -7.24 6.26 -10.31
C GLN A 242 -7.62 5.68 -11.68
N ARG A 243 -8.76 6.10 -12.25
CA ARG A 243 -9.21 5.65 -13.57
C ARG A 243 -8.30 6.08 -14.71
N TRP A 244 -7.64 7.22 -14.58
CA TRP A 244 -6.67 7.66 -15.57
C TRP A 244 -5.47 6.72 -15.61
N PHE A 245 -4.96 6.29 -14.47
CA PHE A 245 -3.91 5.27 -14.44
C PHE A 245 -4.36 3.91 -14.97
N THR A 246 -5.58 3.46 -14.65
CA THR A 246 -6.01 2.09 -14.97
C THR A 246 -6.66 1.92 -16.34
N VAL A 247 -7.21 2.97 -16.94
CA VAL A 247 -7.99 2.88 -18.19
C VAL A 247 -7.59 3.96 -19.21
N GLY A 248 -7.66 5.24 -18.82
CA GLY A 248 -7.66 6.35 -19.80
C GLY A 248 -6.29 6.90 -20.18
N GLY A 249 -5.27 6.65 -19.36
CA GLY A 249 -3.97 7.32 -19.46
C GLY A 249 -2.97 6.62 -20.36
N GLY A 250 -3.24 5.38 -20.79
CA GLY A 250 -2.34 4.59 -21.63
C GLY A 250 -1.13 4.04 -20.87
N PHE A 251 -1.30 3.72 -19.58
CA PHE A 251 -0.24 3.14 -18.75
C PHE A 251 -0.17 1.62 -18.90
N SER A 252 1.02 1.06 -18.76
CA SER A 252 1.27 -0.39 -18.81
C SER A 252 2.11 -0.84 -17.63
N TYR A 253 1.65 -1.92 -16.97
CA TYR A 253 2.37 -2.52 -15.87
C TYR A 253 3.56 -3.33 -16.38
N ASP A 254 4.74 -3.05 -15.87
CA ASP A 254 6.00 -3.59 -16.36
C ASP A 254 7.04 -3.71 -15.24
N LEU A 255 7.29 -4.94 -14.79
CA LEU A 255 8.33 -5.25 -13.80
C LEU A 255 9.75 -5.14 -14.34
N SER A 256 9.97 -4.98 -15.65
CA SER A 256 11.29 -4.72 -16.22
C SER A 256 11.69 -3.24 -16.16
N ALA A 257 10.72 -2.34 -15.92
CA ALA A 257 11.00 -0.92 -15.76
C ALA A 257 11.96 -0.65 -14.58
N PRO A 258 12.94 0.26 -14.71
CA PRO A 258 13.86 0.57 -13.63
C PRO A 258 13.12 1.16 -12.43
N ALA A 259 13.64 0.89 -11.23
CA ALA A 259 13.13 1.55 -10.03
C ALA A 259 13.43 3.05 -10.07
N PRO A 260 12.48 3.93 -9.75
CA PRO A 260 12.73 5.37 -9.66
C PRO A 260 13.90 5.66 -8.72
N GLN A 261 14.86 6.45 -9.19
CA GLN A 261 16.01 6.89 -8.39
C GLN A 261 15.94 8.39 -8.10
N LYS A 262 15.26 9.14 -8.96
CA LYS A 262 15.14 10.60 -8.97
C LYS A 262 13.72 11.03 -9.34
N GLY A 263 13.44 12.30 -9.10
CA GLY A 263 12.14 12.93 -9.34
C GLY A 263 11.77 12.98 -10.80
N SER A 264 12.79 13.18 -11.64
CA SER A 264 12.68 13.10 -13.09
C SER A 264 12.05 11.79 -13.56
N ASP A 265 12.22 10.69 -12.81
CA ASP A 265 11.74 9.37 -13.22
C ASP A 265 10.22 9.25 -13.02
N LEU A 266 9.68 9.86 -11.95
CA LEU A 266 8.22 9.96 -11.76
C LEU A 266 7.58 10.91 -12.79
N VAL A 267 8.25 12.02 -13.11
CA VAL A 267 7.80 12.95 -14.16
C VAL A 267 7.80 12.27 -15.52
N ASP A 268 8.85 11.52 -15.85
CA ASP A 268 8.94 10.76 -17.08
C ASP A 268 7.85 9.69 -17.18
N PHE A 269 7.63 8.93 -16.11
CA PHE A 269 6.53 7.97 -16.02
C PHE A 269 5.17 8.62 -16.32
N LEU A 270 4.90 9.79 -15.73
CA LEU A 270 3.64 10.51 -15.89
C LEU A 270 3.43 11.07 -17.30
N LEU A 271 4.47 11.67 -17.89
CA LEU A 271 4.35 12.47 -19.10
C LEU A 271 4.75 11.74 -20.38
N HIS A 272 5.65 10.75 -20.29
CA HIS A 272 6.27 10.15 -21.47
C HIS A 272 6.19 8.63 -21.47
N SER A 273 6.92 7.94 -20.57
CA SER A 273 7.12 6.49 -20.69
C SER A 273 5.88 5.66 -20.36
N LYS A 274 5.09 6.08 -19.36
CA LYS A 274 3.84 5.43 -18.93
C LYS A 274 3.96 3.92 -18.66
N ARG A 275 5.18 3.46 -18.42
CA ARG A 275 5.53 2.05 -18.13
C ARG A 275 6.19 2.00 -16.77
N GLY A 276 5.64 1.19 -15.87
CA GLY A 276 6.12 1.11 -14.51
C GLY A 276 5.45 -0.01 -13.75
N TYR A 277 5.74 -0.13 -12.46
CA TYR A 277 5.08 -1.08 -11.57
C TYR A 277 4.47 -0.31 -10.38
N CYS A 278 3.85 -1.00 -9.44
CA CYS A 278 2.98 -0.41 -8.41
C CYS A 278 3.57 0.83 -7.71
N GLU A 279 4.89 0.89 -7.54
CA GLU A 279 5.60 2.04 -6.99
C GLU A 279 5.36 3.34 -7.78
N GLN A 280 5.60 3.35 -9.10
CA GLN A 280 5.41 4.54 -9.93
C GLN A 280 3.94 4.98 -9.93
N TYR A 281 3.01 4.02 -10.02
CA TYR A 281 1.57 4.30 -9.98
C TYR A 281 1.16 4.96 -8.66
N ALA A 282 1.55 4.35 -7.53
CA ALA A 282 1.21 4.85 -6.21
C ALA A 282 1.85 6.21 -5.90
N ALA A 283 3.15 6.36 -6.17
CA ALA A 283 3.89 7.59 -5.97
C ALA A 283 3.33 8.74 -6.82
N SER A 284 2.99 8.46 -8.08
CA SER A 284 2.47 9.46 -9.01
C SER A 284 1.05 9.88 -8.65
N MET A 285 0.17 8.93 -8.32
CA MET A 285 -1.18 9.26 -7.86
C MET A 285 -1.14 10.07 -6.56
N ALA A 286 -0.29 9.69 -5.60
CA ALA A 286 -0.12 10.45 -4.36
C ALA A 286 0.38 11.88 -4.65
N LEU A 287 1.38 12.04 -5.52
CA LEU A 287 1.90 13.36 -5.91
C LEU A 287 0.82 14.24 -6.56
N MET A 288 0.06 13.69 -7.52
CA MET A 288 -1.03 14.41 -8.18
C MET A 288 -2.13 14.78 -7.18
N ALA A 289 -2.44 13.92 -6.20
CA ALA A 289 -3.36 14.25 -5.13
C ALA A 289 -2.85 15.42 -4.26
N ARG A 290 -1.56 15.46 -3.90
CA ARG A 290 -0.96 16.59 -3.15
C ARG A 290 -1.07 17.90 -3.91
N ILE A 291 -0.79 17.86 -5.22
CA ILE A 291 -0.87 19.02 -6.12
C ILE A 291 -2.28 19.62 -6.12
N LEU A 292 -3.31 18.77 -6.07
CA LEU A 292 -4.72 19.14 -6.00
C LEU A 292 -5.18 19.52 -4.59
N GLY A 293 -4.28 19.53 -3.60
CA GLY A 293 -4.60 19.88 -2.21
C GLY A 293 -5.24 18.76 -1.39
N ILE A 294 -5.25 17.52 -1.90
CA ILE A 294 -5.74 16.35 -1.16
C ILE A 294 -4.56 15.77 -0.37
N PRO A 295 -4.61 15.72 0.97
CA PRO A 295 -3.51 15.18 1.75
C PRO A 295 -3.29 13.70 1.43
N SER A 296 -2.06 13.33 1.07
CA SER A 296 -1.76 12.00 0.56
C SER A 296 -0.40 11.48 1.04
N ARG A 297 -0.27 10.15 1.06
CA ARG A 297 0.98 9.42 1.33
C ARG A 297 1.03 8.13 0.53
N VAL A 298 2.21 7.52 0.45
CA VAL A 298 2.41 6.23 -0.21
C VAL A 298 2.57 5.15 0.86
N ALA A 299 1.69 4.17 0.88
CA ALA A 299 1.84 2.99 1.70
C ALA A 299 2.53 1.87 0.90
N MET A 300 3.28 1.03 1.61
CA MET A 300 3.90 -0.15 1.05
C MET A 300 3.79 -1.33 1.99
N GLY A 301 3.73 -2.52 1.43
CA GLY A 301 3.63 -3.76 2.16
C GLY A 301 3.27 -4.89 1.22
N TYR A 302 2.17 -5.58 1.51
CA TYR A 302 1.70 -6.70 0.70
C TYR A 302 0.21 -6.55 0.37
N THR A 303 -0.16 -6.97 -0.83
CA THR A 303 -1.55 -7.33 -1.14
C THR A 303 -1.97 -8.55 -0.31
N PRO A 304 -3.26 -8.93 -0.30
CA PRO A 304 -3.77 -10.04 0.52
C PRO A 304 -3.14 -11.41 0.20
N GLY A 305 -2.50 -11.56 -0.95
CA GLY A 305 -1.98 -12.83 -1.42
C GLY A 305 -3.12 -13.76 -1.89
N SER A 306 -2.97 -15.05 -1.66
CA SER A 306 -3.95 -16.06 -2.09
C SER A 306 -4.41 -16.93 -0.93
N GLU A 307 -5.70 -17.25 -0.91
CA GLU A 307 -6.26 -18.22 0.02
C GLU A 307 -5.83 -19.62 -0.40
N VAL A 308 -5.23 -20.38 0.53
CA VAL A 308 -4.76 -21.76 0.29
C VAL A 308 -5.65 -22.80 0.97
N ARG A 309 -6.38 -22.38 2.00
CA ARG A 309 -7.43 -23.14 2.70
C ARG A 309 -8.44 -22.13 3.26
N PRO A 310 -9.68 -22.52 3.57
CA PRO A 310 -10.66 -21.63 4.16
C PRO A 310 -10.09 -20.84 5.35
N GLY A 311 -10.04 -19.51 5.20
CA GLY A 311 -9.54 -18.56 6.19
C GLY A 311 -8.01 -18.51 6.34
N GLU A 312 -7.24 -19.25 5.55
CA GLU A 312 -5.76 -19.26 5.57
C GLU A 312 -5.19 -18.69 4.28
N TRP A 313 -4.48 -17.57 4.42
CA TRP A 313 -3.90 -16.81 3.34
C TRP A 313 -2.39 -16.92 3.33
N VAL A 314 -1.82 -16.99 2.12
CA VAL A 314 -0.38 -17.04 1.87
C VAL A 314 0.03 -15.82 1.07
N VAL A 315 1.02 -15.10 1.58
CA VAL A 315 1.66 -13.96 0.92
C VAL A 315 3.04 -14.37 0.47
N ARG A 316 3.35 -14.11 -0.80
CA ARG A 316 4.63 -14.39 -1.43
C ARG A 316 5.36 -13.10 -1.78
N SER A 317 6.60 -13.25 -2.23
CA SER A 317 7.44 -12.11 -2.64
C SER A 317 6.78 -11.30 -3.76
N ARG A 318 6.08 -11.94 -4.71
CA ARG A 318 5.35 -11.24 -5.78
C ARG A 318 4.18 -10.38 -5.31
N ASP A 319 3.66 -10.65 -4.11
CA ASP A 319 2.55 -9.91 -3.52
C ASP A 319 3.02 -8.60 -2.85
N ALA A 320 4.33 -8.32 -2.85
CA ALA A 320 4.86 -7.04 -2.40
C ALA A 320 4.27 -5.89 -3.25
N HIS A 321 3.81 -4.83 -2.61
CA HIS A 321 3.00 -3.82 -3.28
C HIS A 321 3.10 -2.43 -2.67
N ALA A 322 2.81 -1.42 -3.49
CA ALA A 322 2.69 -0.03 -3.09
C ALA A 322 1.33 0.53 -3.52
N TRP A 323 0.70 1.33 -2.66
CA TRP A 323 -0.58 1.98 -2.94
C TRP A 323 -0.63 3.37 -2.31
N PRO A 324 -1.37 4.32 -2.92
CA PRO A 324 -1.61 5.61 -2.30
C PRO A 324 -2.68 5.51 -1.21
N GLU A 325 -2.46 6.24 -0.12
CA GLU A 325 -3.48 6.51 0.89
C GLU A 325 -3.78 8.01 0.88
N LEU A 326 -5.06 8.37 0.80
CA LEU A 326 -5.55 9.75 0.80
C LEU A 326 -6.34 10.00 2.09
N TYR A 327 -6.20 11.19 2.63
CA TYR A 327 -6.86 11.58 3.87
C TYR A 327 -8.21 12.24 3.60
N PHE A 328 -9.26 11.74 4.23
CA PHE A 328 -10.59 12.34 4.23
C PHE A 328 -10.99 12.62 5.67
N GLN A 329 -11.31 13.89 5.97
CA GLN A 329 -11.70 14.28 7.32
C GLN A 329 -12.89 13.44 7.79
N GLY A 330 -12.78 12.88 8.99
CA GLY A 330 -13.79 12.00 9.56
C GLY A 330 -13.44 10.52 9.43
N THR A 331 -12.97 10.07 8.27
CA THR A 331 -12.58 8.67 8.05
C THR A 331 -11.09 8.45 8.28
N GLY A 332 -10.27 9.49 8.13
CA GLY A 332 -8.82 9.40 8.18
C GLY A 332 -8.24 8.93 6.84
N TRP A 333 -7.24 8.05 6.91
CA TRP A 333 -6.54 7.53 5.74
C TRP A 333 -7.29 6.37 5.09
N VAL A 334 -7.61 6.50 3.79
CA VAL A 334 -8.23 5.44 2.98
C VAL A 334 -7.37 5.13 1.76
N ARG A 335 -7.33 3.86 1.34
CA ARG A 335 -6.51 3.43 0.20
C ARG A 335 -7.18 3.73 -1.14
N PHE A 336 -6.40 3.93 -2.18
CA PHE A 336 -6.83 3.87 -3.58
C PHE A 336 -5.94 2.87 -4.33
N GLU A 337 -6.38 2.39 -5.48
CA GLU A 337 -5.64 1.39 -6.26
C GLU A 337 -5.47 1.85 -7.72
N PRO A 338 -4.41 2.63 -8.02
CA PRO A 338 -4.10 3.06 -9.38
C PRO A 338 -3.38 1.97 -10.21
N THR A 339 -2.93 0.87 -9.58
CA THR A 339 -2.28 -0.22 -10.31
C THR A 339 -3.36 -1.11 -10.92
N PRO A 340 -3.26 -1.46 -12.22
CA PRO A 340 -4.15 -2.46 -12.80
C PRO A 340 -4.09 -3.78 -12.03
N SER A 341 -5.23 -4.44 -11.87
CA SER A 341 -5.32 -5.75 -11.20
C SER A 341 -5.23 -6.90 -12.21
N GLY A 342 -4.95 -8.12 -11.72
CA GLY A 342 -4.98 -9.34 -12.52
C GLY A 342 -3.81 -9.46 -13.49
N ALA A 343 -4.01 -10.16 -14.61
CA ALA A 343 -2.94 -10.50 -15.57
C ALA A 343 -2.25 -9.27 -16.21
N GLY A 344 -2.93 -8.13 -16.23
CA GLY A 344 -2.39 -6.86 -16.74
C GLY A 344 -1.70 -6.00 -15.69
N GLY A 345 -1.56 -6.46 -14.45
CA GLY A 345 -0.85 -5.72 -13.40
C GLY A 345 -0.57 -6.54 -12.14
N GLN A 346 -0.88 -6.00 -10.96
CA GLN A 346 -0.66 -6.72 -9.70
C GLN A 346 -1.78 -7.75 -9.49
N GLY A 347 -1.43 -9.04 -9.49
CA GLY A 347 -2.37 -10.15 -9.59
C GLY A 347 -3.38 -10.23 -8.44
N THR A 348 -2.94 -9.88 -7.23
CA THR A 348 -3.76 -9.94 -6.00
C THR A 348 -4.20 -8.56 -5.51
N ALA A 349 -4.01 -7.51 -6.32
CA ALA A 349 -4.49 -6.17 -5.99
C ALA A 349 -6.01 -6.07 -6.17
N VAL A 350 -6.67 -5.34 -5.27
CA VAL A 350 -8.14 -5.19 -5.24
C VAL A 350 -8.50 -3.72 -5.14
N THR A 351 -9.36 -3.20 -6.02
CA THR A 351 -9.88 -1.84 -5.89
C THR A 351 -10.95 -1.74 -4.80
N PRO A 352 -10.84 -0.82 -3.83
CA PRO A 352 -11.88 -0.58 -2.81
C PRO A 352 -13.24 -0.24 -3.42
N SER A 353 -14.32 -0.66 -2.77
CA SER A 353 -15.69 -0.44 -3.25
C SER A 353 -16.01 1.05 -3.44
N TYR A 354 -15.64 1.91 -2.49
CA TYR A 354 -15.89 3.35 -2.52
C TYR A 354 -15.13 4.11 -3.64
N SER A 355 -14.10 3.51 -4.25
CA SER A 355 -13.34 4.13 -5.33
C SER A 355 -13.63 3.54 -6.70
N ARG A 356 -14.56 2.57 -6.78
CA ARG A 356 -15.08 2.11 -8.07
C ARG A 356 -15.99 3.20 -8.62
N PRO A 357 -15.87 3.55 -9.92
CA PRO A 357 -16.86 4.42 -10.52
C PRO A 357 -18.24 3.79 -10.35
N GLU A 358 -19.21 4.57 -9.87
CA GLU A 358 -20.60 4.12 -9.90
C GLU A 358 -20.94 3.80 -11.35
N ILE A 359 -21.21 2.53 -11.62
CA ILE A 359 -21.86 2.16 -12.86
C ILE A 359 -23.21 2.85 -12.75
N SER A 360 -23.40 3.94 -13.49
CA SER A 360 -24.71 4.52 -13.72
C SER A 360 -25.54 3.42 -14.39
N THR A 361 -26.18 2.59 -13.58
CA THR A 361 -27.40 1.90 -13.97
C THR A 361 -28.45 2.99 -14.01
N GLY A 362 -28.39 3.78 -15.08
CA GLY A 362 -29.45 4.70 -15.44
C GLY A 362 -30.74 3.92 -15.43
N GLY A 363 -31.72 4.45 -14.71
CA GLY A 363 -33.04 3.87 -14.56
C GLY A 363 -33.63 3.47 -15.91
N GLY A 364 -33.67 2.16 -16.15
CA GLY A 364 -34.78 1.51 -16.82
C GLY A 364 -35.67 0.99 -15.71
N SER A 365 -36.64 1.79 -15.30
CA SER A 365 -37.86 1.25 -14.73
C SER A 365 -38.45 0.31 -15.78
N ASP A 366 -38.14 -0.99 -15.66
CA ASP A 366 -38.95 -2.06 -16.23
C ASP A 366 -40.29 -2.01 -15.50
N SER A 367 -41.11 -1.06 -15.93
CA SER A 367 -42.54 -1.13 -15.80
C SER A 367 -42.93 -2.41 -16.48
N SER A 368 -43.29 -3.38 -15.66
CA SER A 368 -44.09 -4.54 -16.02
C SER A 368 -45.17 -4.11 -17.02
N SER A 369 -44.90 -4.33 -18.30
CA SER A 369 -45.92 -4.22 -19.34
C SER A 369 -46.84 -5.40 -19.14
N ALA A 370 -47.98 -5.09 -18.55
CA ALA A 370 -49.13 -5.96 -18.44
C ALA A 370 -49.39 -6.65 -19.79
N GLN A 371 -49.30 -7.97 -19.77
CA GLN A 371 -49.75 -8.83 -20.84
C GLN A 371 -51.28 -8.80 -20.83
N ALA A 372 -51.88 -8.24 -21.88
CA ALA A 372 -53.26 -8.44 -22.26
C ALA A 372 -53.33 -8.50 -23.80
N PRO A 373 -54.28 -9.28 -24.35
CA PRO A 373 -54.05 -10.13 -25.51
C PRO A 373 -54.26 -9.39 -26.82
N ASP A 374 -53.38 -9.61 -27.80
CA ASP A 374 -53.64 -9.18 -29.16
C ASP A 374 -54.54 -10.21 -29.86
N SER A 375 -55.72 -9.72 -30.22
CA SER A 375 -56.78 -10.46 -30.88
C SER A 375 -56.62 -10.25 -32.38
N SER A 376 -56.12 -11.24 -33.10
CA SER A 376 -56.23 -11.31 -34.55
C SER A 376 -57.51 -12.05 -34.93
N ALA A 377 -58.55 -11.27 -35.29
CA ALA A 377 -59.57 -11.70 -36.25
C ALA A 377 -58.91 -11.94 -37.61
N GLY A 378 -59.32 -12.84 -38.50
CA GLY A 378 -60.44 -13.77 -38.60
C GLY A 378 -60.30 -14.41 -40.00
N GLY A 379 -60.82 -15.61 -40.20
CA GLY A 379 -60.81 -16.28 -41.51
C GLY A 379 -61.18 -17.74 -41.42
N ASP A 380 -62.33 -18.05 -42.00
CA ASP A 380 -63.12 -19.28 -41.93
C ASP A 380 -62.47 -20.58 -42.45
N GLU A 381 -63.14 -21.66 -42.00
CA GLU A 381 -63.44 -22.91 -42.71
C GLU A 381 -62.53 -24.15 -42.63
N SER A 382 -63.11 -25.17 -41.98
CA SER A 382 -63.38 -26.51 -42.53
C SER A 382 -62.39 -27.68 -42.28
N THR A 383 -62.78 -28.50 -41.28
CA THR A 383 -63.02 -29.96 -41.40
C THR A 383 -61.89 -30.99 -41.12
N ALA A 384 -62.28 -31.95 -40.26
CA ALA A 384 -61.83 -33.35 -40.09
C ALA A 384 -60.60 -33.70 -39.22
N ALA A 385 -60.84 -34.60 -38.26
CA ALA A 385 -59.88 -35.36 -37.43
C ALA A 385 -59.50 -36.70 -38.11
N PRO A 386 -58.82 -37.71 -37.48
CA PRO A 386 -57.94 -37.73 -36.28
C PRO A 386 -56.63 -38.60 -36.43
N SER A 387 -55.72 -38.49 -35.43
CA SER A 387 -54.81 -39.55 -34.86
C SER A 387 -53.63 -40.13 -35.71
N PRO A 388 -52.73 -40.99 -35.14
CA PRO A 388 -51.76 -40.75 -34.06
C PRO A 388 -50.34 -41.34 -34.37
N GLY A 389 -49.31 -41.11 -33.54
CA GLY A 389 -48.10 -41.96 -33.59
C GLY A 389 -46.84 -41.47 -32.89
N ALA A 390 -46.57 -42.04 -31.70
CA ALA A 390 -45.25 -42.12 -31.07
C ALA A 390 -44.28 -42.96 -31.96
N ARG A 391 -42.95 -42.91 -31.84
CA ARG A 391 -42.13 -43.41 -30.71
C ARG A 391 -40.65 -43.09 -30.95
N HIS A 392 -39.92 -43.16 -29.84
CA HIS A 392 -38.49 -42.97 -29.67
C HIS A 392 -37.85 -44.29 -29.19
N ARG A 393 -36.52 -44.40 -29.35
CA ARG A 393 -35.53 -45.30 -28.73
C ARG A 393 -35.09 -46.55 -29.49
N ASP A 394 -33.77 -46.75 -29.49
CA ASP A 394 -33.11 -48.04 -29.24
C ASP A 394 -31.83 -47.80 -28.41
N ASP A 395 -31.54 -48.77 -27.53
CA ASP A 395 -30.53 -48.84 -26.46
C ASP A 395 -29.34 -49.73 -26.88
N GLU A 396 -28.17 -49.51 -26.26
CA GLU A 396 -26.93 -50.29 -26.40
C GLU A 396 -26.94 -51.63 -25.63
N GLY A 397 -26.18 -52.62 -26.13
CA GLY A 397 -25.79 -53.84 -25.39
C GLY A 397 -24.47 -53.69 -24.64
N PRO A 398 -24.03 -54.70 -23.85
CA PRO A 398 -22.84 -55.45 -24.27
C PRO A 398 -22.79 -56.95 -23.84
N GLY A 399 -21.92 -57.72 -24.51
CA GLY A 399 -21.45 -59.07 -24.09
C GLY A 399 -20.36 -58.98 -23.00
N ALA A 400 -19.74 -60.05 -22.52
CA ALA A 400 -19.71 -61.48 -22.78
C ALA A 400 -19.18 -62.18 -21.51
N ALA A 401 -19.12 -63.52 -21.55
CA ALA A 401 -18.24 -64.46 -20.81
C ALA A 401 -17.55 -64.01 -19.50
#